data_AF-A0A0S7YEU6-F1
#
_entry.id   AF-A0A0S7YEU6-F1
#
_cell.length_a   1.000
_cell.length_b   1.000
_cell.length_c   1.000
_cell.angle_alpha   90.00
_cell.angle_beta   90.00
_cell.angle_gamma   90.00
#
_symmetry.space_group_name_H-M   'P 1'
#
loop_
_entity.id
_entity.type
_entity.pdbx_description
1 polymer ?
#
loop_
_entity_poly.entity_id
_entity_poly.type
_entity_poly.pdbx_seq_one_letter_code
_entity_poly.pdbx_strand_id
1 'polypeptide(L)'
;MSYTLVLSPPISINFRLSLALRIFWTFVSILIISLLIFYVFQINTLTGENYLLTHREKKLAEIKKEAEILKIDFAKANSLVNIENYFQNRGFEKASEVKYIRILETSVAELSQ
;
A
#
# COMPACT_ATOMS: atom_id res chain seq x y z
N MET A 1 -50.99 -76.79 16.23
CA MET A 1 -51.18 -75.62 15.35
C MET A 1 -49.93 -74.77 15.47
N SER A 2 -49.07 -74.78 14.45
CA SER A 2 -47.75 -74.16 14.52
C SER A 2 -47.67 -73.05 13.47
N TYR A 3 -47.52 -71.82 13.93
CA TYR A 3 -47.35 -70.63 13.09
C TYR A 3 -45.87 -70.40 12.84
N THR A 4 -45.41 -70.68 11.62
CA THR A 4 -44.08 -70.27 11.16
C THR A 4 -44.15 -68.81 10.71
N LEU A 5 -43.70 -67.89 11.57
CA LEU A 5 -43.42 -66.51 11.19
C LEU A 5 -42.16 -66.49 10.33
N VAL A 6 -42.33 -66.50 9.01
CA VAL A 6 -41.26 -66.22 8.06
C VAL A 6 -41.07 -64.72 8.02
N LEU A 7 -40.08 -64.23 8.77
CA LEU A 7 -39.64 -62.85 8.71
C LEU A 7 -38.65 -62.70 7.54
N SER A 8 -39.14 -62.37 6.35
CA SER A 8 -38.28 -61.97 5.24
C SER A 8 -37.81 -60.52 5.45
N PRO A 9 -36.50 -60.23 5.41
CA PRO A 9 -36.03 -58.86 5.50
C PRO A 9 -36.44 -58.07 4.25
N PRO A 10 -36.86 -56.80 4.38
CA PRO A 10 -37.26 -55.99 3.23
C PRO A 10 -36.01 -55.62 2.41
N ILE A 11 -35.82 -56.33 1.31
CA ILE A 11 -34.75 -56.15 0.31
C ILE A 11 -34.65 -54.68 -0.18
N SER A 12 -35.72 -53.88 -0.06
CA SER A 12 -35.79 -52.48 -0.44
C SER A 12 -34.93 -51.51 0.42
N ILE A 13 -34.56 -51.88 1.65
CA ILE A 13 -33.79 -50.99 2.54
C ILE A 13 -32.34 -50.85 2.08
N ASN A 14 -31.70 -51.95 1.66
CA ASN A 14 -30.30 -51.94 1.20
C ASN A 14 -30.11 -51.14 -0.10
N PHE A 15 -31.11 -51.17 -0.99
CA PHE A 15 -31.05 -50.43 -2.25
C PHE A 15 -31.10 -48.91 -2.05
N ARG A 16 -32.00 -48.41 -1.18
CA ARG A 16 -32.09 -46.98 -0.86
C ARG A 16 -30.84 -46.44 -0.17
N LEU A 17 -30.26 -47.22 0.74
CA LEU A 17 -29.05 -46.84 1.47
C LEU A 17 -27.83 -46.70 0.54
N SER A 18 -27.62 -47.67 -0.36
CA SER A 18 -26.50 -47.61 -1.30
C SER A 18 -26.60 -46.45 -2.30
N LEU A 19 -27.81 -46.07 -2.71
CA LEU A 19 -28.05 -44.89 -3.54
C LEU A 19 -27.72 -43.60 -2.79
N ALA A 20 -28.20 -43.46 -1.54
CA ALA A 20 -27.92 -42.30 -0.69
C ALA A 20 -26.42 -42.16 -0.40
N LEU A 21 -25.71 -43.26 -0.19
CA LEU A 21 -24.27 -43.26 0.05
C LEU A 21 -23.50 -42.77 -1.19
N ARG A 22 -23.90 -43.19 -2.40
CA ARG A 22 -23.30 -42.71 -3.65
C ARG A 22 -23.51 -41.21 -3.82
N ILE A 23 -24.72 -40.71 -3.57
CA ILE A 23 -25.05 -39.28 -3.64
C ILE A 23 -24.23 -38.48 -2.63
N PHE A 24 -24.13 -38.98 -1.39
CA PHE A 24 -23.31 -38.36 -0.35
C PHE A 24 -21.84 -38.25 -0.77
N TRP A 25 -21.26 -39.33 -1.29
CA TRP A 25 -19.89 -39.32 -1.79
C TRP A 25 -19.68 -38.33 -2.95
N THR A 26 -20.62 -38.27 -3.90
CA THR A 26 -20.52 -37.28 -4.98
C THR A 26 -20.59 -35.85 -4.46
N PHE A 27 -21.44 -35.58 -3.47
CA PHE A 27 -21.57 -34.26 -2.87
C PHE A 27 -20.30 -33.85 -2.11
N VAL A 28 -19.72 -34.78 -1.34
CA VAL A 28 -18.44 -34.57 -0.66
C VAL A 28 -17.32 -34.31 -1.65
N SER A 29 -17.23 -35.08 -2.75
CA SER A 29 -16.23 -34.84 -3.79
C SER A 29 -16.39 -33.46 -4.43
N ILE A 30 -17.62 -33.05 -4.75
CA ILE A 30 -17.90 -31.71 -5.30
C ILE A 30 -17.48 -30.62 -4.31
N LEU A 31 -17.79 -30.79 -3.03
CA LEU A 31 -17.44 -29.84 -1.98
C LEU A 31 -15.92 -29.70 -1.85
N ILE A 32 -15.18 -30.81 -1.86
CA ILE A 32 -13.71 -30.81 -1.81
C ILE A 32 -13.12 -30.08 -3.02
N ILE A 33 -13.63 -30.35 -4.23
CA ILE A 33 -13.18 -29.68 -5.45
C ILE A 33 -13.46 -28.18 -5.39
N SER A 34 -14.65 -27.78 -4.92
CA SER A 34 -15.02 -26.38 -4.75
C SER A 34 -14.09 -25.66 -3.75
N LEU A 35 -13.79 -26.30 -2.62
CA LEU A 35 -12.85 -25.79 -1.62
C LEU A 35 -11.43 -25.63 -2.19
N LEU A 36 -10.97 -26.59 -2.99
CA LEU A 36 -9.66 -26.50 -3.66
C LEU A 36 -9.59 -25.32 -4.62
N ILE A 37 -10.61 -25.12 -5.46
CA ILE A 37 -10.68 -23.99 -6.39
C ILE A 37 -10.68 -22.67 -5.61
N PHE A 38 -11.49 -22.59 -4.55
CA PHE A 38 -11.57 -21.40 -3.71
C PHE A 38 -10.25 -21.12 -2.98
N TYR A 39 -9.53 -22.14 -2.53
CA TYR A 39 -8.22 -22.02 -1.91
C TYR A 39 -7.17 -21.47 -2.88
N VAL A 40 -7.11 -22.01 -4.10
CA VAL A 40 -6.20 -21.51 -5.14
C VAL A 40 -6.54 -20.06 -5.50
N PHE A 41 -7.82 -19.72 -5.61
CA PHE A 41 -8.26 -18.34 -5.84
C PHE A 41 -7.83 -17.40 -4.72
N GLN A 42 -8.09 -17.76 -3.45
CA GLN A 42 -7.68 -16.97 -2.29
C GLN A 42 -6.16 -16.74 -2.25
N ILE A 43 -5.36 -17.79 -2.47
CA ILE A 43 -3.90 -17.64 -2.52
C ILE A 43 -3.49 -16.71 -3.65
N ASN A 44 -4.09 -16.81 -4.83
CA ASN A 44 -3.72 -15.95 -5.95
C ASN A 44 -4.07 -14.47 -5.67
N THR A 45 -5.23 -14.21 -5.06
CA THR A 45 -5.63 -12.85 -4.65
C THR A 45 -4.71 -12.32 -3.55
N LEU A 46 -4.46 -13.09 -2.50
CA LEU A 46 -3.55 -12.72 -1.41
C LEU A 46 -2.13 -12.49 -1.90
N THR A 47 -1.64 -13.30 -2.83
CA THR A 47 -0.28 -13.16 -3.39
C THR A 47 -0.19 -11.94 -4.29
N GLY A 48 -1.20 -11.70 -5.13
CA GLY A 48 -1.26 -10.53 -6.00
C GLY A 48 -1.29 -9.22 -5.20
N GLU A 49 -2.13 -9.14 -4.17
CA GLU A 49 -2.25 -7.97 -3.31
C GLU A 49 -0.98 -7.73 -2.50
N ASN A 50 -0.39 -8.76 -1.88
CA ASN A 50 0.86 -8.61 -1.12
C ASN A 50 2.05 -8.25 -2.01
N TYR A 51 2.13 -8.81 -3.22
CA TYR A 51 3.20 -8.48 -4.17
C TYR A 51 3.09 -7.03 -4.65
N LEU A 52 1.88 -6.58 -4.97
CA LEU A 52 1.62 -5.18 -5.34
C LEU A 52 1.90 -4.22 -4.18
N LEU A 53 1.53 -4.59 -2.95
CA LEU A 53 1.81 -3.79 -1.76
C LEU A 53 3.31 -3.64 -1.52
N THR A 54 4.05 -4.76 -1.52
CA THR A 54 5.51 -4.76 -1.34
C THR A 54 6.21 -3.94 -2.42
N HIS A 55 5.77 -4.05 -3.68
CA HIS A 55 6.33 -3.25 -4.77
C HIS A 55 6.06 -1.75 -4.60
N ARG A 56 4.85 -1.39 -4.16
CA ARG A 56 4.50 0.01 -3.87
C ARG A 56 5.31 0.56 -2.71
N GLU A 57 5.47 -0.21 -1.63
CA GLU A 57 6.29 0.19 -0.47
C GLU A 57 7.75 0.43 -0.86
N LYS A 58 8.33 -0.45 -1.68
CA LYS A 58 9.70 -0.27 -2.21
C LYS A 58 9.81 1.00 -3.05
N LYS A 59 8.89 1.23 -3.99
CA LYS A 59 8.87 2.46 -4.79
C LYS A 59 8.70 3.71 -3.92
N LEU A 60 7.86 3.64 -2.90
CA LEU A 60 7.66 4.75 -1.97
C LEU A 60 8.94 5.07 -1.19
N ALA A 61 9.68 4.04 -0.76
CA ALA A 61 10.96 4.20 -0.08
C ALA A 61 12.05 4.78 -1.01
N GLU A 62 12.12 4.34 -2.26
CA GLU A 62 13.02 4.92 -3.28
C GLU A 62 12.72 6.39 -3.52
N ILE A 63 11.46 6.74 -3.80
CA ILE A 63 11.05 8.13 -4.04
C ILE A 63 11.35 9.01 -2.83
N LYS A 64 11.13 8.50 -1.61
CA LYS A 64 11.44 9.24 -0.38
C LYS A 64 12.94 9.49 -0.25
N LYS A 65 13.77 8.50 -0.56
CA LYS A 65 15.23 8.62 -0.55
C LYS A 65 15.72 9.62 -1.60
N GLU A 66 15.19 9.55 -2.82
CA GLU A 66 15.50 10.51 -3.89
C GLU A 66 15.11 11.94 -3.49
N ALA A 67 13.94 12.13 -2.89
CA ALA A 67 13.49 13.43 -2.41
C ALA A 67 14.41 14.00 -1.30
N GLU A 68 14.92 13.14 -0.42
CA GLU A 68 15.87 13.54 0.62
C GLU A 68 17.22 13.95 0.02
N ILE A 69 17.75 13.15 -0.92
CA ILE A 69 18.98 13.49 -1.65
C ILE A 69 18.82 14.82 -2.38
N LEU A 70 17.71 15.01 -3.09
CA LEU A 70 17.43 16.25 -3.83
C LEU A 70 17.36 17.47 -2.89
N LYS A 71 16.79 17.32 -1.69
CA LYS A 71 16.79 18.38 -0.67
C LYS A 71 18.19 18.71 -0.19
N ILE A 72 19.03 17.70 0.05
CA ILE A 72 20.43 17.89 0.47
C ILE A 72 21.21 18.59 -0.65
N ASP A 73 21.07 18.14 -1.89
CA ASP A 73 21.75 18.72 -3.05
C ASP A 73 21.30 20.16 -3.29
N PHE A 74 20.00 20.45 -3.16
CA PHE A 74 19.48 21.81 -3.24
C PHE A 74 20.05 22.71 -2.13
N ALA A 75 20.08 22.24 -0.88
CA ALA A 75 20.66 22.98 0.24
C ALA A 75 22.16 23.23 0.05
N LYS A 76 22.90 22.26 -0.50
CA LYS A 76 24.32 22.38 -0.82
C LYS A 76 24.57 23.38 -1.95
N ALA A 77 23.79 23.28 -3.03
CA ALA A 77 23.89 24.18 -4.17
C ALA A 77 23.58 25.63 -3.78
N ASN A 78 22.57 25.82 -2.92
CA ASN A 78 22.14 27.12 -2.43
C ASN A 78 22.85 27.55 -1.13
N SER A 79 23.93 26.87 -0.75
CA SER A 79 24.70 27.25 0.43
C SER A 79 25.35 28.61 0.22
N LEU A 80 25.36 29.43 1.28
CA LEU A 80 25.99 30.76 1.28
C LEU A 80 27.44 30.70 0.81
N VAL A 81 28.16 29.61 1.10
CA VAL A 81 29.53 29.37 0.63
C VAL A 81 29.58 29.25 -0.90
N ASN A 82 28.65 28.51 -1.51
CA ASN A 82 28.59 28.40 -2.97
C ASN A 82 28.24 29.73 -3.63
N ILE A 83 27.33 30.49 -3.01
CA ILE A 83 26.91 31.81 -3.47
C ILE A 83 28.08 32.81 -3.37
N GLU A 84 28.79 32.83 -2.25
CA GLU A 84 29.97 33.69 -2.05
C GLU A 84 31.09 33.33 -3.03
N ASN A 85 31.36 32.04 -3.26
CA ASN A 85 32.31 31.59 -4.29
C ASN A 85 31.90 32.01 -5.71
N TYR A 86 30.61 31.94 -6.05
CA TYR A 86 30.09 32.40 -7.34
C TYR A 86 30.35 33.90 -7.56
N PHE A 87 30.09 34.72 -6.54
CA PHE A 87 30.33 36.16 -6.60
C PHE A 87 31.82 36.50 -6.67
N GLN A 88 32.68 35.84 -5.87
CA GLN A 88 34.13 36.06 -5.92
C GLN A 88 34.72 35.69 -7.28
N ASN A 89 34.31 34.57 -7.88
CA ASN A 89 34.79 34.15 -9.22
C ASN A 89 34.36 35.09 -10.36
N ARG A 90 33.37 35.95 -10.12
CA ARG A 90 32.88 36.97 -11.07
C ARG A 90 33.47 38.36 -10.80
N GLY A 91 34.41 38.48 -9.86
CA GLY A 91 35.08 39.73 -9.52
C GLY A 91 34.26 40.66 -8.60
N PHE A 92 33.23 40.14 -7.94
CA PHE A 92 32.50 40.91 -6.92
C PHE A 92 33.24 40.83 -5.58
N GLU A 93 33.43 41.98 -4.94
CA GLU A 93 34.02 42.07 -3.60
C GLU A 93 32.94 42.30 -2.53
N LYS A 94 33.21 41.80 -1.33
CA LYS A 94 32.32 41.95 -0.17
C LYS A 94 32.32 43.42 0.27
N ALA A 95 31.14 44.02 0.40
CA ALA A 95 31.01 45.38 0.88
C ALA A 95 31.61 45.51 2.30
N SER A 96 32.56 46.42 2.47
CA SER A 96 33.29 46.62 3.74
C SER A 96 32.45 47.28 4.83
N GLU A 97 31.46 48.09 4.45
CA GLU A 97 30.58 48.80 5.38
C GLU A 97 29.18 48.93 4.75
N VAL A 98 28.16 48.38 5.41
CA VAL A 98 26.76 48.52 4.99
C VAL A 98 26.08 49.50 5.94
N LYS A 99 25.85 50.73 5.47
CA LYS A 99 25.10 51.75 6.22
C LYS A 99 23.62 51.67 5.87
N TYR A 100 22.81 51.24 6.84
CA TYR A 100 21.36 51.25 6.72
C TYR A 100 20.83 52.65 7.04
N ILE A 101 20.19 53.28 6.06
CA ILE A 101 19.42 54.49 6.30
C ILE A 101 18.11 54.07 6.97
N ARG A 102 17.98 54.33 8.28
CA ARG A 102 16.69 54.25 8.96
C ARG A 102 15.86 55.46 8.52
N ILE A 103 14.88 55.22 7.67
CA ILE A 103 13.82 56.20 7.41
C ILE A 103 12.95 56.20 8.67
N LEU A 104 13.09 57.23 9.51
CA LEU A 104 12.12 57.49 10.58
C LEU A 104 10.82 57.94 9.91
N GLU A 105 9.74 57.18 10.11
CA GLU A 105 8.38 57.60 9.77
C GLU A 105 8.00 58.79 10.65
N THR A 106 8.38 60.01 10.27
CA THR A 106 7.85 61.22 10.90
C THR A 106 7.62 62.29 9.85
N SER A 107 6.39 62.35 9.34
CA SER A 107 5.62 63.57 9.16
C SER A 107 4.43 63.26 8.25
N VAL A 108 3.34 62.78 8.84
CA VAL A 108 2.02 63.08 8.27
C VAL A 108 1.85 64.57 8.50
N ALA A 109 1.97 65.36 7.44
CA ALA A 109 1.62 66.78 7.48
C ALA A 109 0.12 66.89 7.73
N GLU A 110 -0.27 67.05 8.99
CA GLU A 110 -1.60 67.49 9.38
C GLU A 110 -1.73 68.96 9.01
N LEU A 111 -2.27 69.23 7.82
CA LEU A 111 -2.81 70.54 7.46
C LEU A 111 -4.25 70.60 7.99
N SER A 112 -4.41 70.98 9.26
CA SER A 112 -5.70 71.46 9.78
C SER A 112 -5.82 72.97 9.53
N GLN A 113 -6.84 73.36 8.75
CA GLN A 113 -7.35 74.73 8.65
C GLN A 113 -8.04 75.16 9.93
#